data_AF-A0A965UTA0-F1
#
_entry.id   AF-A0A965UTA0-F1
#
_cell.length_a   1.000
_cell.length_b   1.000
_cell.length_c   1.000
_cell.angle_alpha   90.00
_cell.angle_beta   90.00
_cell.angle_gamma   90.00
#
_symmetry.space_group_name_H-M   'P 1'
#
loop_
_entity.id
_entity.type
_entity.pdbx_description
1 polymer ?
#
loop_
_entity_poly.entity_id
_entity_poly.type
_entity_poly.pdbx_seq_one_letter_code
_entity_poly.pdbx_strand_id
1 'polypeptide(L)'
;MKTLQFEAVKVAFKQDKNGYILTLCIHPDEVPEDLLRSFVGAVYQVVMVRLDRNADPQEEFESDKAVKMAGMLCRDPKFWEFLHEDSQIFTATEKDATDWLRDFLEIQSRTELKDNAEARTRLDSLHKEFLAWKQRN
;
A
#
# COMPACT_ATOMS: atom_id res chain seq x y z
N MET A 1 29.60 -2.59 13.36
CA MET A 1 28.91 -1.39 13.88
C MET A 1 27.47 -1.79 14.15
N LYS A 2 27.00 -1.68 15.39
CA LYS A 2 25.64 -2.12 15.77
C LYS A 2 24.67 -0.97 15.49
N THR A 3 23.65 -1.23 14.69
CA THR A 3 22.60 -0.25 14.38
C THR A 3 21.55 -0.25 15.48
N LEU A 4 21.08 0.93 15.89
CA LEU A 4 19.95 1.07 16.80
C LEU A 4 18.66 1.10 15.97
N GLN A 5 17.70 0.25 16.32
CA GLN A 5 16.37 0.22 15.72
C GLN A 5 15.35 0.32 16.84
N PHE A 6 14.44 1.29 16.75
CA PHE A 6 13.37 1.53 17.71
C PHE A 6 12.27 2.37 17.03
N GLU A 7 11.04 2.26 17.52
CA GLU A 7 9.94 3.11 17.08
C GLU A 7 9.78 4.33 18.00
N ALA A 8 9.40 5.46 17.42
CA ALA A 8 9.20 6.68 18.19
C ALA A 8 8.10 7.57 17.62
N VAL A 9 7.40 8.25 18.51
CA VAL A 9 6.38 9.25 18.17
C VAL A 9 7.05 10.62 18.02
N LYS A 10 6.78 11.31 16.92
CA LYS A 10 7.12 12.73 16.79
C LYS A 10 6.28 13.56 17.76
N VAL A 11 6.93 14.16 18.76
CA VAL A 11 6.29 15.02 19.77
C VAL A 11 6.35 16.49 19.34
N ALA A 12 7.52 16.94 18.92
CA ALA A 12 7.73 18.35 18.55
C ALA A 12 8.81 18.49 17.47
N PHE A 13 8.69 19.56 16.70
CA PHE A 13 9.71 20.00 15.76
C PHE A 13 9.81 21.51 15.84
N LYS A 14 10.96 22.03 16.25
CA LYS A 14 11.18 23.46 16.44
C LYS A 14 12.51 23.88 15.82
N GLN A 15 12.62 25.16 15.49
CA GLN A 15 13.85 25.77 15.01
C GLN A 15 14.36 26.76 16.06
N ASP A 16 15.66 26.76 16.31
CA ASP A 16 16.34 27.77 17.11
C ASP A 16 17.65 28.22 16.43
N LYS A 17 18.42 29.07 17.12
CA LYS A 17 19.69 29.61 16.62
C LYS A 17 20.75 28.54 16.31
N ASN A 18 20.63 27.35 16.88
CA ASN A 18 21.56 26.24 16.71
C ASN A 18 21.12 25.26 15.62
N GLY A 19 19.88 25.38 15.10
CA GLY A 19 19.36 24.55 14.02
C GLY A 19 17.92 24.07 14.27
N TYR A 20 17.61 22.88 13.76
CA TYR A 20 16.32 22.24 13.96
C TYR A 20 16.41 21.17 15.06
N ILE A 21 15.45 21.18 15.98
CA ILE A 21 15.33 20.22 17.07
C ILE A 21 14.09 19.37 16.81
N LEU A 22 14.32 18.07 16.63
CA LEU A 22 13.29 17.05 16.58
C LEU A 22 13.21 16.35 17.95
N THR A 23 12.03 16.36 18.57
CA THR A 23 11.77 15.64 19.82
C THR A 23 10.92 14.41 19.53
N LEU A 24 11.48 13.24 19.85
CA LEU A 24 10.87 11.93 19.69
C LEU A 24 10.57 11.32 21.07
N CYS A 25 9.46 10.61 21.20
CA CYS A 25 9.11 9.82 22.38
C CYS A 25 9.18 8.33 22.03
N ILE A 26 10.01 7.60 22.74
CA ILE A 26 10.20 6.14 22.61
C ILE A 26 9.42 5.48 23.73
N HIS A 27 8.74 4.36 23.44
CA HIS A 27 8.07 3.57 24.48
C HIS A 27 9.10 3.01 25.48
N PRO A 28 8.85 3.03 26.81
CA PRO A 28 9.83 2.60 27.81
C PRO A 28 10.39 1.19 27.58
N ASP A 29 9.56 0.27 27.08
CA ASP A 29 9.96 -1.12 26.80
C ASP A 29 10.80 -1.29 25.52
N GLU A 30 10.86 -0.26 24.67
CA GLU A 30 11.55 -0.30 23.37
C GLU A 30 12.82 0.56 23.34
N VAL A 31 13.17 1.21 24.46
CA VAL A 31 14.36 2.07 24.50
C VAL A 31 15.64 1.23 24.42
N PRO A 32 16.51 1.42 23.42
CA PRO A 32 17.75 0.66 23.34
C PRO A 32 18.70 0.99 24.49
N GLU A 33 19.24 -0.04 25.15
CA GLU A 33 20.18 0.14 26.28
C GLU A 33 21.44 0.92 25.88
N ASP A 34 21.93 0.69 24.66
CA ASP A 34 23.08 1.39 24.09
C ASP A 34 22.81 2.91 23.93
N LEU A 35 21.56 3.31 23.73
CA LEU A 35 21.15 4.73 23.68
C LEU A 35 21.13 5.34 25.09
N LEU A 36 20.60 4.61 26.08
CA LEU A 36 20.56 5.06 27.48
C LEU A 36 21.95 5.26 28.08
N ARG A 37 22.91 4.42 27.70
CA ARG A 37 24.30 4.47 28.18
C ARG A 37 25.17 5.49 27.43
N SER A 38 24.68 6.04 26.32
CA SER A 38 25.45 7.00 25.53
C SER A 38 25.58 8.35 26.24
N PHE A 39 26.71 9.03 26.00
CA PHE A 39 26.98 10.32 26.60
C PHE A 39 26.18 11.44 25.92
N VAL A 40 25.86 12.48 26.68
CA VAL A 40 25.18 13.68 26.18
C VAL A 40 26.07 14.38 25.13
N GLY A 41 25.53 14.61 23.94
CA GLY A 41 26.25 15.25 22.83
C GLY A 41 26.85 14.27 21.80
N ALA A 42 26.65 12.96 21.95
CA ALA A 42 27.01 12.00 20.93
C ALA A 42 26.27 12.26 19.60
N VAL A 43 26.95 12.04 18.48
CA VAL A 43 26.40 12.24 17.13
C VAL A 43 25.95 10.90 16.56
N TYR A 44 24.72 10.86 16.04
CA TYR A 44 24.13 9.66 15.45
C TYR A 44 23.83 9.89 13.97
N GLN A 45 24.16 8.90 13.14
CA GLN A 45 23.55 8.80 11.81
C GLN A 45 22.15 8.22 11.97
N VAL A 46 21.14 8.95 11.50
CA VAL A 46 19.74 8.56 11.65
C VAL A 46 19.15 8.20 10.29
N VAL A 47 18.52 7.03 10.21
CA VAL A 47 17.63 6.64 9.10
C VAL A 47 16.21 6.69 9.66
N MET A 48 15.37 7.55 9.11
CA MET A 48 13.98 7.70 9.55
C MET A 48 13.03 7.20 8.47
N VAL A 49 12.12 6.32 8.85
CA VAL A 49 11.00 5.87 8.03
C VAL A 49 9.73 6.29 8.75
N ARG A 50 8.77 6.87 8.03
CA ARG A 50 7.45 7.17 8.60
C ARG A 50 6.69 5.85 8.68
N LEU A 51 6.20 5.53 9.88
CA LEU A 51 5.32 4.39 10.13
C LEU A 51 3.92 4.92 10.38
N ASP A 52 2.93 4.36 9.69
CA ASP A 52 1.53 4.76 9.83
C ASP A 52 0.85 3.85 10.87
N ARG A 53 0.64 4.37 12.09
CA ARG A 53 0.18 3.59 13.27
C ARG A 53 -1.22 2.97 13.17
N ASN A 54 -2.03 3.41 12.22
CA ASN A 54 -3.39 2.92 11.98
C ASN A 54 -3.54 2.22 10.63
N ALA A 55 -2.48 2.19 9.83
CA ALA A 55 -2.43 1.32 8.68
C ALA A 55 -1.85 0.02 9.19
N ASP A 56 -2.62 -1.06 9.20
CA ASP A 56 -1.98 -2.35 9.11
C ASP A 56 -1.09 -2.28 7.85
N PRO A 57 0.25 -2.41 7.94
CA PRO A 57 1.12 -2.25 6.78
C PRO A 57 0.75 -3.23 5.66
N GLN A 58 0.08 -4.33 6.01
CA GLN A 58 -0.54 -5.23 5.05
C GLN A 58 -1.75 -4.61 4.36
N GLU A 59 -2.69 -3.98 5.07
CA GLU A 59 -3.91 -3.40 4.47
C GLU A 59 -3.63 -2.20 3.56
N GLU A 60 -2.69 -1.31 3.92
CA GLU A 60 -2.34 -0.17 3.08
C GLU A 60 -1.56 -0.61 1.82
N PHE A 61 -0.72 -1.64 1.96
CA PHE A 61 -0.07 -2.27 0.81
C PHE A 61 -1.07 -3.02 -0.08
N GLU A 62 -2.04 -3.73 0.51
CA GLU A 62 -3.07 -4.48 -0.23
C GLU A 62 -4.06 -3.57 -0.94
N SER A 63 -4.43 -2.44 -0.33
CA SER A 63 -5.27 -1.42 -0.97
C SER A 63 -4.58 -0.77 -2.16
N ASP A 64 -3.33 -0.30 -2.00
CA ASP A 64 -2.58 0.27 -3.12
C ASP A 64 -2.27 -0.77 -4.20
N LYS A 65 -2.03 -2.03 -3.82
CA LYS A 65 -1.87 -3.15 -4.75
C LYS A 65 -3.17 -3.41 -5.52
N ALA A 66 -4.33 -3.39 -4.87
CA ALA A 66 -5.63 -3.58 -5.52
C ALA A 66 -5.91 -2.50 -6.57
N VAL A 67 -5.67 -1.22 -6.25
CA VAL A 67 -5.83 -0.11 -7.20
C VAL A 67 -4.93 -0.29 -8.42
N LYS A 68 -3.65 -0.65 -8.21
CA LYS A 68 -2.69 -0.91 -9.29
C LYS A 68 -3.09 -2.12 -10.12
N MET A 69 -3.49 -3.20 -9.47
CA MET A 69 -3.92 -4.44 -10.12
C MET A 69 -5.14 -4.24 -11.01
N ALA A 70 -6.19 -3.56 -10.51
CA ALA A 70 -7.34 -3.19 -11.31
C ALA A 70 -6.93 -2.35 -12.54
N GLY A 71 -6.00 -1.40 -12.36
CA GLY A 71 -5.47 -0.61 -13.46
C GLY A 71 -4.67 -1.40 -14.50
N MET A 72 -3.90 -2.41 -14.06
CA MET A 72 -3.16 -3.28 -14.97
C MET A 72 -4.08 -4.22 -15.74
N LEU A 73 -5.08 -4.82 -15.08
CA LEU A 73 -6.05 -5.71 -15.71
C LEU A 73 -6.81 -5.01 -16.83
N CYS A 74 -7.36 -3.82 -16.57
CA CYS A 74 -8.09 -3.05 -17.59
C CYS A 74 -7.24 -2.71 -18.82
N ARG A 75 -5.91 -2.73 -18.72
CA ARG A 75 -4.99 -2.46 -19.84
C ARG A 75 -4.39 -3.71 -20.49
N ASP A 76 -4.63 -4.90 -19.94
CA ASP A 76 -4.13 -6.16 -20.50
C ASP A 76 -5.07 -6.63 -21.62
N PRO A 77 -4.64 -6.68 -22.89
CA PRO A 77 -5.48 -7.17 -23.98
C PRO A 77 -5.98 -8.61 -23.77
N LYS A 78 -5.20 -9.46 -23.08
CA LYS A 78 -5.64 -10.82 -22.74
C LYS A 78 -6.81 -10.82 -21.76
N PHE A 79 -6.87 -9.82 -20.89
CA PHE A 79 -8.00 -9.67 -19.98
C PHE A 79 -9.27 -9.26 -20.75
N TRP A 80 -9.13 -8.46 -21.81
CA TRP A 80 -10.27 -8.14 -22.68
C TRP A 80 -10.76 -9.38 -23.43
N GLU A 81 -9.86 -10.23 -23.92
CA GLU A 81 -10.19 -11.50 -24.56
C GLU A 81 -10.92 -12.44 -23.59
N PHE A 82 -10.42 -12.56 -22.35
CA PHE A 82 -11.07 -13.33 -21.28
C PHE A 82 -12.51 -12.88 -21.05
N LEU A 83 -12.74 -11.57 -20.90
CA LEU A 83 -14.08 -11.02 -20.70
C LEU A 83 -14.97 -11.19 -21.95
N HIS A 84 -14.39 -11.09 -23.14
CA HIS A 84 -15.12 -11.25 -24.39
C HIS A 84 -15.53 -12.71 -24.64
N GLU A 85 -14.66 -13.68 -24.32
CA GLU A 85 -14.96 -15.11 -24.40
C GLU A 85 -16.09 -15.51 -23.45
N ASP A 86 -16.09 -14.97 -22.24
CA ASP A 86 -17.16 -15.17 -21.26
C ASP A 86 -18.42 -14.31 -21.54
N SER A 87 -18.47 -13.61 -22.68
CA SER A 87 -19.58 -12.73 -23.09
C SER A 87 -19.93 -11.61 -22.09
N GLN A 88 -18.95 -11.20 -21.28
CA GLN A 88 -19.06 -10.12 -20.30
C GLN A 88 -18.94 -8.73 -20.96
N ILE A 89 -18.14 -8.65 -22.03
CA ILE A 89 -18.00 -7.44 -22.85
C ILE A 89 -18.22 -7.78 -24.33
N PHE A 90 -18.85 -6.85 -25.06
CA PHE A 90 -19.13 -7.02 -26.49
C PHE A 90 -17.93 -6.69 -27.39
N THR A 91 -17.04 -5.81 -26.94
CA THR A 91 -15.82 -5.42 -27.69
C THR A 91 -14.62 -5.52 -26.76
N ALA A 92 -13.53 -6.13 -27.24
CA ALA A 92 -12.30 -6.26 -26.48
C ALA A 92 -11.52 -4.92 -26.45
N THR A 93 -11.97 -3.98 -25.62
CA THR A 93 -11.34 -2.66 -25.47
C THR A 93 -11.08 -2.31 -23.99
N GLU A 94 -10.07 -1.46 -23.74
CA GLU A 94 -9.78 -0.94 -22.39
C GLU A 94 -11.00 -0.26 -21.77
N LYS A 95 -11.77 0.47 -22.57
CA LYS A 95 -12.95 1.21 -22.09
C LYS A 95 -14.01 0.24 -21.57
N ASP A 96 -14.39 -0.74 -22.39
CA ASP A 96 -15.45 -1.69 -22.03
C ASP A 96 -15.02 -2.57 -20.85
N ALA A 97 -13.74 -2.97 -20.79
CA ALA A 97 -13.18 -3.70 -19.65
C ALA A 97 -13.15 -2.84 -18.36
N THR A 98 -12.93 -1.53 -18.48
CA THR A 98 -12.93 -0.61 -17.32
C THR A 98 -14.35 -0.39 -16.80
N ASP A 99 -15.31 -0.18 -17.70
CA ASP A 99 -16.70 0.05 -17.33
C ASP A 99 -17.31 -1.23 -16.73
N TRP A 100 -17.06 -2.40 -17.33
CA TRP A 100 -17.47 -3.68 -16.77
C TRP A 100 -16.84 -3.94 -15.39
N LEU A 101 -15.54 -3.67 -15.21
CA LEU A 101 -14.87 -3.90 -13.92
C LEU A 101 -15.45 -3.01 -12.81
N ARG A 102 -15.82 -1.77 -13.13
CA ARG A 102 -16.49 -0.87 -12.18
C ARG A 102 -17.86 -1.40 -11.76
N ASP A 103 -18.64 -1.87 -12.72
CA ASP A 103 -19.96 -2.43 -12.46
C ASP A 103 -19.88 -3.73 -11.65
N PHE A 104 -18.94 -4.62 -11.99
CA PHE A 104 -18.69 -5.88 -11.27
C PHE A 104 -18.25 -5.67 -9.82
N LEU A 105 -17.40 -4.67 -9.58
CA LEU A 105 -16.90 -4.34 -8.24
C LEU A 105 -17.81 -3.37 -7.47
N GLU A 106 -18.89 -2.87 -8.08
CA GLU A 106 -19.81 -1.89 -7.52
C GLU A 106 -19.11 -0.58 -7.06
N ILE A 107 -18.15 -0.09 -7.86
CA ILE A 107 -17.38 1.13 -7.58
C ILE A 107 -17.48 2.16 -8.72
N GLN A 108 -17.42 3.45 -8.41
CA GLN A 108 -17.38 4.51 -9.43
C GLN A 108 -15.93 4.81 -9.86
N SER A 109 -15.01 4.74 -8.90
CA SER A 109 -13.59 4.99 -9.09
C SER A 109 -12.75 3.87 -8.50
N ARG A 110 -11.65 3.53 -9.19
CA ARG A 110 -10.64 2.58 -8.69
C ARG A 110 -10.04 3.02 -7.35
N THR A 111 -10.04 4.32 -7.04
CA THR A 111 -9.57 4.83 -5.75
C THR A 111 -10.41 4.34 -4.56
N GLU A 112 -11.67 3.96 -4.78
CA GLU A 112 -12.56 3.42 -3.74
C GLU A 112 -12.14 2.01 -3.27
N LEU A 113 -11.28 1.30 -4.04
CA LEU A 113 -10.67 0.06 -3.59
C LEU A 113 -9.78 0.23 -2.36
N LYS A 114 -9.43 1.47 -1.99
CA LYS A 114 -8.70 1.76 -0.77
C LYS A 114 -9.52 1.52 0.49
N ASP A 115 -10.80 1.89 0.43
CA ASP A 115 -11.68 1.86 1.59
C ASP A 115 -12.72 0.73 1.51
N ASN A 116 -12.82 0.03 0.38
CA ASN A 116 -13.79 -1.04 0.16
C ASN A 116 -13.14 -2.44 0.13
N ALA A 117 -13.16 -3.13 1.26
CA ALA A 117 -12.60 -4.48 1.42
C ALA A 117 -13.37 -5.56 0.63
N GLU A 118 -14.69 -5.40 0.46
CA GLU A 118 -15.51 -6.35 -0.29
C GLU A 118 -15.15 -6.32 -1.78
N ALA A 119 -15.02 -5.11 -2.34
CA ALA A 119 -14.57 -4.92 -3.72
C ALA A 119 -13.16 -5.49 -3.95
N ARG A 120 -12.24 -5.37 -2.97
CA ARG A 120 -10.92 -6.01 -3.05
C ARG A 120 -11.01 -7.53 -3.12
N THR A 121 -11.89 -8.15 -2.32
CA THR A 121 -12.08 -9.60 -2.30
C THR A 121 -12.65 -10.11 -3.63
N ARG A 122 -13.60 -9.39 -4.22
CA ARG A 122 -14.15 -9.69 -5.55
C ARG A 122 -13.08 -9.56 -6.63
N LEU A 123 -12.28 -8.49 -6.60
CA LEU A 123 -11.17 -8.27 -7.53
C LEU A 123 -10.12 -9.39 -7.46
N ASP A 124 -9.75 -9.84 -6.26
CA ASP A 124 -8.79 -10.93 -6.08
C ASP A 124 -9.31 -12.26 -6.62
N SER A 125 -10.62 -12.53 -6.46
CA SER A 125 -11.26 -13.72 -7.00
C SER A 125 -11.26 -13.71 -8.53
N LEU A 126 -11.67 -12.59 -9.12
CA LEU A 126 -11.62 -12.36 -10.56
C LEU A 126 -10.21 -12.49 -11.13
N HIS A 127 -9.20 -11.93 -10.45
CA HIS A 127 -7.82 -12.03 -10.90
C HIS A 127 -7.32 -13.49 -10.90
N LYS A 128 -7.70 -14.30 -9.90
CA LYS A 128 -7.37 -15.73 -9.86
C LYS A 128 -8.02 -16.49 -11.02
N GLU A 129 -9.28 -16.19 -11.33
CA GLU A 129 -10.00 -16.78 -12.47
C GLU A 129 -9.32 -16.44 -13.80
N PHE A 130 -8.96 -15.16 -14.00
CA PHE A 130 -8.22 -14.73 -15.17
C PHE A 130 -6.86 -15.43 -15.30
N LEU A 131 -6.10 -15.56 -14.20
CA LEU A 131 -4.82 -16.28 -14.22
C LEU A 131 -5.00 -17.77 -14.55
N ALA A 132 -6.05 -18.41 -14.04
CA ALA A 132 -6.37 -19.79 -14.36
C ALA A 132 -6.77 -19.97 -15.84
N TRP A 133 -7.54 -19.03 -16.39
CA TRP A 133 -7.87 -19.00 -17.82
C TRP A 133 -6.62 -18.79 -18.69
N LYS A 134 -5.73 -17.86 -18.30
CA LYS A 134 -4.46 -17.55 -19.00
C LYS A 134 -3.44 -18.70 -18.98
N GLN A 135 -3.61 -19.69 -18.10
CA GLN A 135 -2.79 -20.91 -18.11
C GLN A 135 -3.34 -21.97 -19.08
N ARG A 136 -4.63 -21.90 -19.42
CA ARG A 136 -5.31 -22.83 -20.33
C ARG A 136 -5.26 -22.38 -21.79
N ASN A 137 -5.10 -21.07 -22.02
CA ASN A 137 -5.03 -20.41 -23.33
C ASN A 137 -3.68 -19.72 -23.55
#